data_AF-A0A6I2WSZ8-F1
#
_entry.id   AF-A0A6I2WSZ8-F1
#
_cell.length_a   1.000
_cell.length_b   1.000
_cell.length_c   1.000
_cell.angle_alpha   90.00
_cell.angle_beta   90.00
_cell.angle_gamma   90.00
#
_symmetry.space_group_name_H-M   'P 1'
#
loop_
_entity.id
_entity.type
_entity.pdbx_description
1 polymer ?
#
loop_
_entity_poly.entity_id
_entity_poly.type
_entity_poly.pdbx_seq_one_letter_code
_entity_poly.pdbx_strand_id
1 'polypeptide(L)'
;MSSPTNKKIFSLIAAAAALAGLAGAGIASTHTANAEPQQYKAPLFGFGSDTTQDVMNALGGFANGKTYTPLVTSESTGYKQIVNFDATIPGGADATARECIATKLGSPLILRPNGSGEGQKILSRQAGGVWYNGLSVTAAITTAACNSSRNVAGLVDFARSSSSVSNAVGTDITALPFGLDALTFAYSKPKTSSDSVCGTGAEACKDAIDTLSKVELTSLYTNGVLLKNSTVLIPCGIQTSSGTYKTWYGNTGNTSSQEGTGTAFCNGIGNGSRLQENHGPELKAKADAMLTTTNAICDGVAGGSAVSCNDVQVVVGFAASAWVSKSNGLSSPAPGTGVSLGLAGGKTFVTYTAGNAEGSKWSPNTDGFSDTAWNRKVYNMVFSANLDNSTGDAAIIEMFKGSTSLMCGSAAQAIVNAFGFLSLGNDASTGCGNTTLKGGLVANG
;
A
#
# COMPACT_ATOMS: atom_id res chain seq x y z
N MET A 1 45.07 -18.09 -51.67
CA MET A 1 43.68 -18.31 -52.13
C MET A 1 42.72 -18.06 -50.98
N SER A 2 42.06 -16.89 -51.03
CA SER A 2 40.74 -16.52 -50.49
C SER A 2 40.20 -17.16 -49.18
N SER A 3 40.19 -16.34 -48.12
CA SER A 3 39.20 -16.29 -47.02
C SER A 3 37.75 -16.20 -47.56
N PRO A 4 36.65 -16.51 -46.81
CA PRO A 4 36.26 -15.77 -45.61
C PRO A 4 35.72 -16.57 -44.41
N THR A 5 35.98 -16.02 -43.23
CA THR A 5 35.39 -16.27 -41.91
C THR A 5 33.92 -15.83 -41.81
N ASN A 6 33.02 -16.69 -41.30
CA ASN A 6 31.67 -16.32 -40.88
C ASN A 6 31.55 -16.33 -39.35
N LYS A 7 31.64 -15.14 -38.73
CA LYS A 7 31.19 -14.87 -37.36
C LYS A 7 29.68 -14.60 -37.39
N LYS A 8 28.86 -15.40 -36.70
CA LYS A 8 27.48 -15.01 -36.39
C LYS A 8 27.45 -14.29 -35.05
N ILE A 9 27.39 -12.96 -35.13
CA ILE A 9 27.06 -12.05 -34.05
C ILE A 9 25.53 -12.04 -33.94
N PHE A 10 24.97 -12.41 -32.78
CA PHE A 10 23.56 -12.12 -32.47
C PHE A 10 23.50 -10.72 -31.85
N SER A 11 23.07 -9.75 -32.65
CA SER A 11 22.69 -8.42 -32.20
C SER A 11 21.18 -8.38 -31.96
N LEU A 12 20.78 -8.14 -30.72
CA LEU A 12 19.45 -7.64 -30.39
C LEU A 12 19.27 -6.25 -31.01
N ILE A 13 18.22 -6.06 -31.80
CA ILE A 13 17.71 -4.73 -32.18
C ILE A 13 16.22 -4.71 -31.89
N ALA A 14 15.84 -3.77 -31.02
CA ALA A 14 14.48 -3.31 -30.82
C ALA A 14 14.10 -2.28 -31.88
N ALA A 15 12.85 -2.31 -32.35
CA ALA A 15 12.14 -1.20 -32.99
C ALA A 15 10.65 -1.45 -32.68
N ALA A 16 9.95 -0.67 -31.85
CA ALA A 16 9.62 0.75 -31.92
C ALA A 16 8.91 1.12 -33.23
N ALA A 17 7.57 0.99 -33.21
CA ALA A 17 6.68 1.64 -34.16
C ALA A 17 5.62 2.43 -33.39
N ALA A 18 5.80 3.74 -33.32
CA ALA A 18 4.75 4.71 -33.05
C ALA A 18 5.02 5.90 -33.98
N LEU A 19 4.06 6.27 -34.82
CA LEU A 19 3.90 7.64 -35.34
C LEU A 19 2.67 7.76 -36.26
N ALA A 20 1.63 8.40 -35.70
CA ALA A 20 0.82 9.45 -36.33
C ALA A 20 -0.12 9.97 -35.23
N GLY A 21 -0.04 11.18 -34.69
CA GLY A 21 0.87 12.30 -34.87
C GLY A 21 0.43 13.40 -33.89
N LEU A 22 1.37 14.20 -33.40
CA LEU A 22 1.21 15.62 -33.07
C LEU A 22 2.56 16.14 -32.58
N ALA A 23 3.16 16.98 -33.41
CA ALA A 23 4.37 17.73 -33.12
C ALA A 23 4.04 18.98 -32.29
N GLY A 24 4.85 19.26 -31.28
CA GLY A 24 4.85 20.51 -30.51
C GLY A 24 6.03 20.52 -29.52
N ALA A 25 7.04 21.33 -29.84
CA ALA A 25 8.37 21.41 -29.20
C ALA A 25 8.36 21.74 -27.68
N GLY A 26 9.21 21.08 -26.89
CA GLY A 26 10.39 21.69 -26.24
C GLY A 26 10.10 22.04 -24.76
N ILE A 27 10.74 21.43 -23.76
CA ILE A 27 12.09 21.74 -23.24
C ILE A 27 12.64 20.45 -22.59
N ALA A 28 13.87 20.06 -22.95
CA ALA A 28 14.59 18.99 -22.31
C ALA A 28 15.22 19.49 -21.00
N SER A 29 14.67 19.07 -19.85
CA SER A 29 15.42 18.99 -18.60
C SER A 29 15.84 17.54 -18.37
N THR A 30 17.13 17.34 -18.10
CA THR A 30 17.69 16.05 -17.70
C THR A 30 17.22 15.71 -16.29
N HIS A 31 16.01 15.16 -16.17
CA HIS A 31 15.60 14.44 -14.97
C HIS A 31 15.93 12.96 -15.18
N THR A 32 16.67 12.38 -14.24
CA THR A 32 16.76 10.94 -14.02
C THR A 32 15.39 10.31 -14.17
N ALA A 33 15.29 9.19 -14.89
CA ALA A 33 14.05 8.47 -15.20
C ALA A 33 13.08 8.45 -13.99
N ASN A 34 12.10 9.35 -14.00
CA ASN A 34 11.10 9.48 -12.96
C ASN A 34 9.76 9.07 -13.56
N ALA A 35 8.99 8.30 -12.80
CA ALA A 35 7.77 7.61 -13.22
C ALA A 35 6.56 8.57 -13.37
N GLU A 36 6.69 9.61 -14.20
CA GLU A 36 5.57 10.50 -14.53
C GLU A 36 4.81 9.94 -15.75
N PRO A 37 3.51 9.62 -15.63
CA PRO A 37 2.77 9.02 -16.73
C PRO A 37 2.60 9.99 -17.91
N GLN A 38 2.68 9.48 -19.15
CA GLN A 38 2.32 10.24 -20.36
C GLN A 38 0.90 10.77 -20.20
N GLN A 39 0.75 12.10 -20.10
CA GLN A 39 -0.52 12.71 -19.73
C GLN A 39 -1.49 12.76 -20.93
N TYR A 40 -2.63 12.09 -20.80
CA TYR A 40 -3.80 12.27 -21.66
C TYR A 40 -4.46 13.64 -21.40
N LYS A 41 -5.33 14.08 -22.30
CA LYS A 41 -5.85 15.46 -22.36
C LYS A 41 -6.66 15.92 -21.12
N ALA A 42 -7.07 15.02 -20.23
CA ALA A 42 -7.69 15.33 -18.92
C ALA A 42 -7.74 14.09 -18.00
N PRO A 43 -6.68 13.77 -17.25
CA PRO A 43 -6.66 12.58 -16.40
C PRO A 43 -7.43 12.77 -15.08
N LEU A 44 -7.82 11.65 -14.47
CA LEU A 44 -8.40 11.55 -13.14
C LEU A 44 -7.28 11.32 -12.13
N PHE A 45 -7.03 12.27 -11.24
CA PHE A 45 -5.94 12.23 -10.27
C PHE A 45 -6.33 11.56 -8.95
N GLY A 46 -5.52 10.59 -8.53
CA GLY A 46 -5.70 9.85 -7.28
C GLY A 46 -4.51 9.92 -6.31
N PHE A 47 -4.82 9.96 -5.01
CA PHE A 47 -3.84 9.93 -3.91
C PHE A 47 -4.33 9.07 -2.74
N GLY A 48 -3.44 8.73 -1.80
CA GLY A 48 -3.82 8.11 -0.53
C GLY A 48 -3.06 6.84 -0.24
N SER A 49 -3.78 5.75 0.02
CA SER A 49 -3.22 4.48 0.50
C SER A 49 -2.04 3.97 -0.33
N ASP A 50 -0.93 3.73 0.37
CA ASP A 50 0.27 3.03 -0.09
C ASP A 50 -0.04 1.54 -0.37
N THR A 51 -0.93 0.90 0.42
CA THR A 51 -1.34 -0.49 0.20
C THR A 51 -1.87 -0.71 -1.22
N THR A 52 -2.70 0.21 -1.71
CA THR A 52 -3.35 0.10 -3.02
C THR A 52 -2.56 0.77 -4.13
N GLN A 53 -1.35 1.28 -3.85
CA GLN A 53 -0.74 2.22 -4.78
C GLN A 53 -0.32 1.57 -6.09
N ASP A 54 0.31 0.40 -6.01
CA ASP A 54 0.92 -0.22 -7.16
C ASP A 54 -0.13 -0.82 -8.10
N VAL A 55 -1.24 -1.33 -7.55
CA VAL A 55 -2.38 -1.76 -8.37
C VAL A 55 -3.00 -0.58 -9.11
N MET A 56 -3.11 0.59 -8.47
CA MET A 56 -3.64 1.79 -9.14
C MET A 56 -2.65 2.36 -10.16
N ASN A 57 -1.35 2.25 -9.94
CA ASN A 57 -0.31 2.55 -10.93
C ASN A 57 -0.40 1.63 -12.15
N ALA A 58 -0.59 0.33 -11.92
CA ALA A 58 -0.77 -0.64 -13.00
C ALA A 58 -2.03 -0.34 -13.80
N LEU A 59 -3.14 0.01 -13.14
CA LEU A 59 -4.36 0.48 -13.81
C LEU A 59 -4.17 1.84 -14.53
N GLY A 60 -3.18 2.63 -14.11
CA GLY A 60 -2.69 3.82 -14.81
C GLY A 60 -1.67 3.52 -15.92
N GLY A 61 -1.36 2.25 -16.20
CA GLY A 61 -0.56 1.81 -17.34
C GLY A 61 0.91 1.49 -17.05
N PHE A 62 1.43 1.79 -15.86
CA PHE A 62 2.82 1.47 -15.51
C PHE A 62 3.02 1.30 -14.01
N ALA A 63 3.61 0.18 -13.59
CA ALA A 63 4.00 -0.06 -12.21
C ALA A 63 5.27 -0.90 -12.13
N ASN A 64 6.21 -0.49 -11.28
CA ASN A 64 7.42 -1.26 -10.95
C ASN A 64 8.19 -1.80 -12.19
N GLY A 65 8.40 -0.94 -13.20
CA GLY A 65 9.11 -1.34 -14.42
C GLY A 65 8.29 -2.15 -15.44
N LYS A 66 7.00 -2.38 -15.18
CA LYS A 66 6.10 -3.16 -16.04
C LYS A 66 5.02 -2.27 -16.64
N THR A 67 4.76 -2.46 -17.94
CA THR A 67 3.69 -1.79 -18.67
C THR A 67 2.40 -2.60 -18.59
N TYR A 68 1.29 -1.90 -18.44
CA TYR A 68 -0.06 -2.44 -18.40
C TYR A 68 -0.95 -1.66 -19.37
N THR A 69 -2.08 -2.23 -19.75
CA THR A 69 -3.11 -1.47 -20.48
C THR A 69 -3.80 -0.52 -19.49
N PRO A 70 -3.73 0.81 -19.69
CA PRO A 70 -4.36 1.75 -18.78
C PRO A 70 -5.89 1.66 -18.87
N LEU A 71 -6.56 1.95 -17.75
CA LEU A 71 -7.99 2.24 -17.76
C LEU A 71 -8.22 3.65 -18.30
N VAL A 72 -9.01 3.73 -19.36
CA VAL A 72 -9.39 4.97 -20.02
C VAL A 72 -10.90 4.96 -20.25
N THR A 73 -11.56 6.06 -19.92
CA THR A 73 -12.99 6.21 -20.20
C THR A 73 -13.26 6.31 -21.69
N SER A 74 -14.51 6.08 -22.08
CA SER A 74 -14.95 6.20 -23.46
C SER A 74 -14.81 7.62 -24.03
N GLU A 75 -14.96 7.72 -25.36
CA GLU A 75 -14.97 9.01 -26.05
C GLU A 75 -16.03 9.96 -25.53
N SER A 76 -17.23 9.44 -25.24
CA SER A 76 -18.37 10.24 -24.79
C SER A 76 -18.16 10.87 -23.42
N THR A 77 -17.22 10.34 -22.63
CA THR A 77 -16.81 10.91 -21.33
C THR A 77 -15.42 11.55 -21.38
N GLY A 78 -14.83 11.67 -22.57
CA GLY A 78 -13.65 12.50 -22.84
C GLY A 78 -12.30 11.79 -22.73
N TYR A 79 -12.25 10.46 -22.85
CA TYR A 79 -11.00 9.68 -22.81
C TYR A 79 -10.13 9.96 -21.58
N LYS A 80 -10.73 9.99 -20.39
CA LYS A 80 -10.00 10.26 -19.15
C LYS A 80 -9.30 9.00 -18.64
N GLN A 81 -8.00 9.10 -18.38
CA GLN A 81 -7.20 8.03 -17.80
C GLN A 81 -7.01 8.25 -16.29
N ILE A 82 -6.89 7.17 -15.51
CA ILE A 82 -6.39 7.25 -14.13
C ILE A 82 -4.91 7.64 -14.12
N VAL A 83 -4.60 8.75 -13.44
CA VAL A 83 -3.24 9.13 -13.08
C VAL A 83 -3.09 9.07 -11.57
N ASN A 84 -2.07 8.35 -11.15
CA ASN A 84 -1.85 8.07 -9.76
C ASN A 84 -0.42 8.44 -9.36
N PHE A 85 -0.28 9.00 -8.16
CA PHE A 85 1.02 9.22 -7.53
C PHE A 85 1.27 8.18 -6.43
N ASP A 86 2.52 7.74 -6.31
CA ASP A 86 2.95 6.87 -5.21
C ASP A 86 2.71 7.57 -3.87
N ALA A 87 2.37 6.80 -2.84
CA ALA A 87 2.20 7.34 -1.49
C ALA A 87 3.56 7.59 -0.82
N THR A 88 4.56 6.78 -1.15
CA THR A 88 5.96 6.90 -0.73
C THR A 88 6.83 7.42 -1.88
N ILE A 89 8.05 7.85 -1.57
CA ILE A 89 9.03 8.24 -2.60
C ILE A 89 9.49 6.97 -3.33
N PRO A 90 9.41 6.91 -4.67
CA PRO A 90 9.92 5.78 -5.44
C PRO A 90 11.41 5.56 -5.15
N GLY A 91 11.77 4.36 -4.68
CA GLY A 91 13.17 4.02 -4.37
C GLY A 91 13.77 4.71 -3.14
N GLY A 92 12.97 5.44 -2.36
CA GLY A 92 13.43 6.04 -1.10
C GLY A 92 13.73 4.97 -0.05
N ALA A 93 14.89 5.07 0.59
CA ALA A 93 15.27 4.19 1.72
C ALA A 93 14.49 4.49 3.01
N ASP A 94 13.83 5.66 3.06
CA ASP A 94 13.03 6.12 4.19
C ASP A 94 11.58 6.30 3.74
N ALA A 95 10.68 5.39 4.13
CA ALA A 95 9.27 5.50 3.78
C ALA A 95 8.53 6.61 4.53
N THR A 96 9.20 7.32 5.45
CA THR A 96 8.68 8.53 6.08
C THR A 96 8.99 9.80 5.29
N ALA A 97 9.99 9.74 4.41
CA ALA A 97 10.35 10.86 3.55
C ALA A 97 9.20 11.14 2.55
N ARG A 98 8.87 12.43 2.39
CA ARG A 98 7.82 12.89 1.49
C ARG A 98 8.32 14.03 0.61
N GLU A 99 7.94 13.95 -0.66
CA GLU A 99 8.27 14.94 -1.68
C GLU A 99 7.07 15.78 -2.08
N CYS A 100 7.36 16.95 -2.63
CA CYS A 100 6.39 17.75 -3.36
C CYS A 100 6.00 17.10 -4.68
N ILE A 101 4.73 17.21 -5.05
CA ILE A 101 4.21 16.82 -6.36
C ILE A 101 3.33 17.93 -6.93
N ALA A 102 3.34 18.09 -8.25
CA ALA A 102 2.35 18.88 -8.98
C ALA A 102 1.36 17.92 -9.62
N THR A 103 0.07 18.06 -9.31
CA THR A 103 -0.94 17.14 -9.85
C THR A 103 -1.24 17.46 -11.31
N LYS A 104 -1.48 18.74 -11.60
CA LYS A 104 -1.75 19.26 -12.95
C LYS A 104 -0.63 20.20 -13.40
N LEU A 105 -0.43 20.32 -14.71
CA LEU A 105 0.50 21.32 -15.25
C LEU A 105 0.11 22.72 -14.75
N GLY A 106 1.06 23.43 -14.14
CA GLY A 106 0.84 24.75 -13.55
C GLY A 106 0.10 24.76 -12.20
N SER A 107 -0.25 23.60 -11.64
CA SER A 107 -0.83 23.51 -10.30
C SER A 107 0.22 23.79 -9.20
N PRO A 108 -0.21 24.26 -8.02
CA PRO A 108 0.69 24.39 -6.89
C PRO A 108 1.30 23.05 -6.48
N LEU A 109 2.56 23.08 -6.04
CA LEU A 109 3.17 21.92 -5.39
C LEU A 109 2.46 21.61 -4.08
N ILE A 110 2.07 20.37 -3.90
CA ILE A 110 1.49 19.83 -2.67
C ILE A 110 2.38 18.72 -2.12
N LEU A 111 2.34 18.51 -0.80
CA LEU A 111 3.04 17.38 -0.20
C LEU A 111 2.32 16.08 -0.56
N ARG A 112 3.04 15.12 -1.16
CA ARG A 112 2.52 13.81 -1.61
C ARG A 112 1.71 13.08 -0.54
N PRO A 113 0.37 12.95 -0.62
CA PRO A 113 -0.43 12.31 0.42
C PRO A 113 -0.06 10.84 0.61
N ASN A 114 0.25 10.44 1.86
CA ASN A 114 0.62 9.06 2.21
C ASN A 114 -0.41 8.46 3.18
N GLY A 115 -1.02 7.33 2.81
CA GLY A 115 -2.01 6.63 3.62
C GLY A 115 -3.45 7.02 3.33
N SER A 116 -4.38 6.13 3.69
CA SER A 116 -5.82 6.30 3.47
C SER A 116 -6.37 7.56 4.11
N GLY A 117 -5.90 7.90 5.32
CA GLY A 117 -6.32 9.11 6.04
C GLY A 117 -5.97 10.39 5.29
N GLU A 118 -4.74 10.49 4.79
CA GLU A 118 -4.29 11.66 4.03
C GLU A 118 -4.96 11.76 2.66
N GLY A 119 -5.19 10.63 1.98
CA GLY A 119 -5.98 10.59 0.74
C GLY A 119 -7.40 11.14 0.93
N GLN A 120 -8.08 10.69 1.99
CA GLN A 120 -9.44 11.18 2.30
C GLN A 120 -9.45 12.66 2.71
N LYS A 121 -8.43 13.13 3.44
CA LYS A 121 -8.28 14.55 3.78
C LYS A 121 -8.09 15.41 2.55
N ILE A 122 -7.17 15.07 1.66
CA ILE A 122 -6.92 15.90 0.47
C ILE A 122 -8.14 15.90 -0.47
N LEU A 123 -8.82 14.76 -0.63
CA LEU A 123 -10.09 14.71 -1.36
C LEU A 123 -11.11 15.65 -0.71
N SER A 124 -11.29 15.59 0.62
CA SER A 124 -12.23 16.46 1.35
C SER A 124 -11.94 17.95 1.15
N ARG A 125 -10.69 18.35 0.88
CA ARG A 125 -10.30 19.74 0.68
C ARG A 125 -10.61 20.27 -0.72
N GLN A 126 -10.68 19.39 -1.71
CA GLN A 126 -11.03 19.80 -3.07
C GLN A 126 -12.42 20.46 -3.14
N ALA A 127 -13.42 19.97 -2.40
CA ALA A 127 -14.79 20.48 -2.52
C ALA A 127 -15.00 21.90 -1.95
N GLY A 128 -14.13 22.36 -1.04
CA GLY A 128 -14.38 23.58 -0.27
C GLY A 128 -13.49 24.77 -0.60
N GLY A 129 -12.54 24.65 -1.53
CA GLY A 129 -11.46 25.65 -1.67
C GLY A 129 -10.64 25.82 -0.39
N VAL A 130 -10.74 24.85 0.52
CA VAL A 130 -10.09 24.88 1.83
C VAL A 130 -8.65 24.43 1.64
N TRP A 131 -7.74 25.14 2.30
CA TRP A 131 -6.33 24.87 2.16
C TRP A 131 -5.94 23.52 2.79
N TYR A 132 -5.25 22.68 2.01
CA TYR A 132 -4.64 21.44 2.45
C TYR A 132 -3.28 21.74 3.09
N ASN A 133 -3.13 21.43 4.36
CA ASN A 133 -1.84 21.45 5.04
C ASN A 133 -1.33 20.01 5.06
N GLY A 134 -0.28 19.74 4.27
CA GLY A 134 0.09 18.39 3.88
C GLY A 134 0.58 17.47 4.99
N LEU A 135 0.83 17.98 6.19
CA LEU A 135 1.21 17.22 7.38
C LEU A 135 1.30 18.09 8.65
N SER A 136 1.23 17.41 9.80
CA SER A 136 1.80 17.86 11.08
C SER A 136 3.33 17.93 10.96
N VAL A 137 3.94 18.93 11.59
CA VAL A 137 5.35 19.38 11.54
C VAL A 137 6.46 18.34 11.83
N THR A 138 6.17 17.05 11.89
CA THR A 138 7.11 15.99 12.32
C THR A 138 7.76 15.16 11.19
N ALA A 139 7.35 15.30 9.93
CA ALA A 139 8.04 14.63 8.82
C ALA A 139 9.23 15.45 8.32
N ALA A 140 10.33 14.80 7.97
CA ALA A 140 11.46 15.43 7.30
C ALA A 140 11.05 15.89 5.89
N ILE A 141 10.53 17.11 5.77
CA ILE A 141 10.22 17.72 4.48
C ILE A 141 11.54 18.18 3.85
N THR A 142 11.95 17.53 2.76
CA THR A 142 13.21 17.84 2.07
C THR A 142 13.13 19.16 1.27
N THR A 143 11.93 19.70 1.04
CA THR A 143 11.70 20.93 0.27
C THR A 143 10.75 21.90 0.97
N ALA A 144 11.26 23.07 1.37
CA ALA A 144 10.48 24.15 1.98
C ALA A 144 9.24 24.60 1.17
N ALA A 145 9.22 24.32 -0.14
CA ALA A 145 8.17 24.70 -1.08
C ALA A 145 6.78 24.07 -0.78
N CYS A 146 6.70 22.98 -0.01
CA CYS A 146 5.40 22.36 0.38
C CYS A 146 5.02 22.55 1.85
N ASN A 147 5.78 23.35 2.61
CA ASN A 147 5.56 23.52 4.05
C ASN A 147 4.50 24.58 4.39
N SER A 148 3.64 24.93 3.44
CA SER A 148 2.54 25.86 3.66
C SER A 148 1.28 25.30 3.05
N SER A 149 0.15 25.67 3.64
CA SER A 149 -1.18 25.28 3.17
C SER A 149 -1.33 25.58 1.66
N ARG A 150 -2.02 24.72 0.90
CA ARG A 150 -2.29 24.92 -0.54
C ARG A 150 -3.77 24.75 -0.87
N ASN A 151 -4.29 25.60 -1.76
CA ASN A 151 -5.61 25.35 -2.34
C ASN A 151 -5.52 24.16 -3.30
N VAL A 152 -6.31 23.12 -3.04
CA VAL A 152 -6.36 21.88 -3.83
C VAL A 152 -7.69 21.70 -4.57
N ALA A 153 -8.48 22.76 -4.71
CA ALA A 153 -9.72 22.74 -5.46
C ALA A 153 -9.48 22.29 -6.91
N GLY A 154 -10.20 21.26 -7.33
CA GLY A 154 -10.12 20.68 -8.67
C GLY A 154 -8.80 19.98 -8.98
N LEU A 155 -7.97 19.64 -8.00
CA LEU A 155 -6.67 18.98 -8.20
C LEU A 155 -6.68 17.46 -7.92
N VAL A 156 -7.74 16.93 -7.31
CA VAL A 156 -7.88 15.56 -6.81
C VAL A 156 -9.25 14.97 -7.16
N ASP A 157 -9.30 14.04 -8.09
CA ASP A 157 -10.57 13.48 -8.55
C ASP A 157 -11.06 12.31 -7.68
N PHE A 158 -10.13 11.57 -7.07
CA PHE A 158 -10.45 10.47 -6.15
C PHE A 158 -9.37 10.24 -5.09
N ALA A 159 -9.70 9.49 -4.04
CA ALA A 159 -8.76 9.01 -3.04
C ALA A 159 -8.74 7.49 -3.00
N ARG A 160 -7.55 6.91 -2.89
CA ARG A 160 -7.37 5.48 -2.65
C ARG A 160 -7.37 5.21 -1.16
N SER A 161 -8.10 4.19 -0.74
CA SER A 161 -8.25 3.87 0.67
C SER A 161 -8.28 2.38 0.92
N SER A 162 -7.39 1.90 1.78
CA SER A 162 -7.40 0.55 2.35
C SER A 162 -8.25 0.44 3.64
N SER A 163 -9.05 1.47 3.93
CA SER A 163 -10.03 1.48 5.02
C SER A 163 -11.34 2.11 4.57
N SER A 164 -12.38 1.96 5.40
CA SER A 164 -13.65 2.69 5.25
C SER A 164 -13.47 4.22 5.35
N VAL A 165 -14.57 4.97 5.16
CA VAL A 165 -14.64 6.42 5.36
C VAL A 165 -14.21 6.79 6.78
N SER A 166 -13.37 7.81 6.91
CA SER A 166 -12.79 8.22 8.20
C SER A 166 -13.79 9.02 9.04
N ASN A 167 -14.70 9.74 8.39
CA ASN A 167 -15.83 10.39 9.03
C ASN A 167 -17.11 9.65 8.61
N ALA A 168 -17.60 8.75 9.46
CA ALA A 168 -18.82 7.98 9.18
C ALA A 168 -20.11 8.82 9.25
N VAL A 169 -20.02 10.09 9.66
CA VAL A 169 -21.15 11.02 9.72
C VAL A 169 -21.14 11.90 8.47
N GLY A 170 -22.25 11.91 7.72
CA GLY A 170 -22.42 12.72 6.52
C GLY A 170 -22.48 11.89 5.24
N THR A 171 -22.60 12.56 4.09
CA THR A 171 -22.78 11.90 2.79
C THR A 171 -21.94 12.49 1.67
N ASP A 172 -20.93 13.30 1.99
CA ASP A 172 -20.11 14.03 1.02
C ASP A 172 -19.21 13.10 0.19
N ILE A 173 -18.71 12.02 0.77
CA ILE A 173 -17.79 11.06 0.17
C ILE A 173 -18.47 9.70 0.06
N THR A 174 -18.35 9.05 -1.10
CA THR A 174 -18.79 7.66 -1.33
C THR A 174 -17.57 6.77 -1.52
N ALA A 175 -17.57 5.60 -0.86
CA ALA A 175 -16.47 4.63 -0.93
C ALA A 175 -16.84 3.45 -1.85
N LEU A 176 -16.29 3.44 -3.07
CA LEU A 176 -16.55 2.45 -4.11
C LEU A 176 -15.53 1.31 -4.01
N PRO A 177 -15.93 0.10 -3.56
CA PRO A 177 -15.00 -0.98 -3.34
C PRO A 177 -14.57 -1.60 -4.67
N PHE A 178 -13.31 -2.00 -4.82
CA PHE A 178 -12.82 -2.61 -6.07
C PHE A 178 -12.08 -3.94 -5.88
N GLY A 179 -11.72 -4.27 -4.65
CA GLY A 179 -11.07 -5.53 -4.30
C GLY A 179 -11.25 -5.86 -2.82
N LEU A 180 -11.07 -7.13 -2.50
CA LEU A 180 -11.01 -7.66 -1.15
C LEU A 180 -9.55 -7.94 -0.79
N ASP A 181 -9.13 -7.43 0.36
CA ASP A 181 -7.83 -7.67 0.98
C ASP A 181 -8.03 -8.41 2.31
N ALA A 182 -6.94 -8.91 2.87
CA ALA A 182 -6.91 -9.48 4.19
C ALA A 182 -5.71 -8.98 4.98
N LEU A 183 -5.87 -8.89 6.30
CA LEU A 183 -4.82 -8.51 7.22
C LEU A 183 -4.34 -9.70 8.01
N THR A 184 -3.04 -9.89 8.02
CA THR A 184 -2.35 -10.79 8.93
C THR A 184 -1.16 -10.05 9.55
N PHE A 185 -0.18 -10.74 10.09
CA PHE A 185 1.08 -10.13 10.52
C PHE A 185 2.25 -10.64 9.68
N ALA A 186 3.24 -9.77 9.47
CA ALA A 186 4.58 -10.17 9.07
C ALA A 186 5.48 -10.23 10.30
N TYR A 187 6.49 -11.09 10.26
CA TYR A 187 7.46 -11.22 11.32
C TYR A 187 8.88 -11.38 10.81
N SER A 188 9.85 -11.03 11.65
CA SER A 188 11.27 -11.20 11.42
C SER A 188 11.98 -11.49 12.73
N LYS A 189 12.99 -12.36 12.70
CA LYS A 189 13.94 -12.54 13.82
C LYS A 189 15.28 -11.87 13.48
N PRO A 190 16.03 -11.37 14.47
CA PRO A 190 17.39 -10.90 14.27
C PRO A 190 18.27 -12.05 13.77
N LYS A 191 19.13 -11.78 12.79
CA LYS A 191 20.05 -12.81 12.28
C LYS A 191 21.22 -12.97 13.26
N THR A 192 21.25 -14.04 14.04
CA THR A 192 22.48 -14.42 14.77
C THR A 192 23.46 -15.08 13.80
N SER A 193 24.76 -14.92 14.02
CA SER A 193 25.82 -15.41 13.12
C SER A 193 25.89 -16.93 13.00
N SER A 194 25.23 -17.68 13.89
CA SER A 194 25.28 -19.14 13.97
C SER A 194 24.08 -19.86 13.37
N ASP A 195 23.02 -19.15 13.00
CA ASP A 195 21.75 -19.78 12.66
C ASP A 195 21.26 -19.20 11.33
N SER A 196 21.00 -20.07 10.36
CA SER A 196 20.50 -19.74 9.02
C SER A 196 19.00 -19.36 9.09
N VAL A 197 18.62 -18.54 10.09
CA VAL A 197 17.29 -18.51 10.71
C VAL A 197 16.17 -18.17 9.76
N CYS A 198 16.41 -17.50 8.64
CA CYS A 198 15.36 -17.24 7.67
C CYS A 198 15.92 -17.46 6.26
N GLY A 199 15.38 -18.46 5.56
CA GLY A 199 15.77 -18.76 4.19
C GLY A 199 15.48 -17.61 3.23
N THR A 200 16.02 -17.72 2.02
CA THR A 200 15.67 -16.82 0.91
C THR A 200 14.35 -17.29 0.30
N GLY A 201 13.19 -16.86 0.81
CA GLY A 201 11.89 -17.14 0.20
C GLY A 201 10.79 -17.58 1.17
N ALA A 202 9.94 -18.51 0.73
CA ALA A 202 8.78 -19.03 1.47
C ALA A 202 9.11 -19.84 2.73
N GLU A 203 10.40 -20.04 3.02
CA GLU A 203 10.86 -20.77 4.18
C GLU A 203 10.68 -19.89 5.43
N ALA A 204 9.76 -20.30 6.30
CA ALA A 204 9.52 -19.67 7.58
C ALA A 204 10.84 -19.51 8.35
N CYS A 205 10.98 -18.42 9.10
CA CYS A 205 12.11 -18.32 10.00
C CYS A 205 12.09 -19.52 10.96
N LYS A 206 13.19 -20.26 11.05
CA LYS A 206 13.35 -21.42 11.92
C LYS A 206 13.04 -21.01 13.37
N ASP A 207 12.28 -21.86 14.06
CA ASP A 207 11.84 -21.65 15.45
C ASP A 207 11.04 -20.35 15.69
N ALA A 208 10.54 -19.70 14.64
CA ALA A 208 9.67 -18.55 14.76
C ALA A 208 8.23 -18.97 15.07
N ILE A 209 7.53 -18.11 15.79
CA ILE A 209 6.10 -18.23 16.00
C ILE A 209 5.38 -17.67 14.77
N ASP A 210 4.91 -18.57 13.91
CA ASP A 210 4.17 -18.22 12.70
C ASP A 210 2.66 -18.11 12.92
N THR A 211 2.14 -18.58 14.04
CA THR A 211 0.70 -18.66 14.31
C THR A 211 0.35 -17.97 15.62
N LEU A 212 -0.56 -17.01 15.56
CA LEU A 212 -1.08 -16.29 16.73
C LEU A 212 -2.61 -16.25 16.68
N SER A 213 -3.25 -16.71 17.75
CA SER A 213 -4.68 -16.51 17.96
C SER A 213 -5.02 -15.02 18.08
N LYS A 214 -6.30 -14.68 17.91
CA LYS A 214 -6.76 -13.30 18.12
C LYS A 214 -6.44 -12.81 19.54
N VAL A 215 -6.64 -13.65 20.56
CA VAL A 215 -6.36 -13.30 21.97
C VAL A 215 -4.87 -13.02 22.20
N GLU A 216 -3.99 -13.82 21.60
CA GLU A 216 -2.54 -13.59 21.68
C GLU A 216 -2.15 -12.28 20.99
N LEU A 217 -2.72 -11.97 19.82
CA LEU A 217 -2.52 -10.68 19.15
C LEU A 217 -3.05 -9.51 19.99
N THR A 218 -4.24 -9.62 20.60
CA THR A 218 -4.79 -8.62 21.52
C THR A 218 -3.83 -8.38 22.68
N SER A 219 -3.33 -9.45 23.30
CA SER A 219 -2.39 -9.40 24.43
C SER A 219 -1.08 -8.74 24.02
N LEU A 220 -0.49 -9.19 22.91
CA LEU A 220 0.76 -8.65 22.37
C LEU A 220 0.66 -7.14 22.14
N TYR A 221 -0.37 -6.66 21.45
CA TYR A 221 -0.55 -5.24 21.14
C TYR A 221 -1.08 -4.39 22.32
N THR A 222 -1.54 -5.02 23.41
CA THR A 222 -1.89 -4.30 24.66
C THR A 222 -0.67 -4.14 25.55
N ASN A 223 0.08 -5.23 25.74
CA ASN A 223 1.16 -5.32 26.72
C ASN A 223 2.52 -4.91 26.15
N GLY A 224 2.65 -4.91 24.83
CA GLY A 224 3.90 -4.64 24.10
C GLY A 224 4.89 -5.80 24.07
N VAL A 225 4.53 -6.94 24.67
CA VAL A 225 5.33 -8.15 24.67
C VAL A 225 4.43 -9.38 24.85
N LEU A 226 4.84 -10.50 24.26
CA LEU A 226 4.24 -11.82 24.51
C LEU A 226 5.35 -12.87 24.52
N LEU A 227 5.42 -13.69 25.56
CA LEU A 227 6.26 -14.90 25.59
C LEU A 227 5.44 -16.10 25.10
N LYS A 228 5.88 -16.76 24.03
CA LYS A 228 5.24 -17.97 23.48
C LYS A 228 6.28 -18.98 23.06
N ASN A 229 6.19 -20.21 23.59
CA ASN A 229 7.14 -21.30 23.34
C ASN A 229 8.61 -20.84 23.48
N SER A 230 8.92 -20.11 24.56
CA SER A 230 10.23 -19.52 24.83
C SER A 230 10.71 -18.42 23.85
N THR A 231 9.93 -18.08 22.83
CA THR A 231 10.20 -16.93 21.96
C THR A 231 9.51 -15.70 22.53
N VAL A 232 10.25 -14.59 22.63
CA VAL A 232 9.71 -13.28 23.01
C VAL A 232 9.25 -12.54 21.75
N LEU A 233 7.98 -12.19 21.68
CA LEU A 233 7.39 -11.44 20.58
C LEU A 233 7.24 -9.98 20.99
N ILE A 234 7.65 -9.08 20.10
CA ILE A 234 7.54 -7.62 20.26
C ILE A 234 6.76 -7.04 19.07
N PRO A 235 5.67 -6.30 19.30
CA PRO A 235 4.92 -5.69 18.21
C PRO A 235 5.52 -4.34 17.81
N CYS A 236 5.51 -4.06 16.52
CA CYS A 236 5.77 -2.74 15.94
C CYS A 236 4.48 -2.14 15.43
N GLY A 237 4.43 -0.82 15.44
CA GLY A 237 3.28 -0.06 15.00
C GLY A 237 3.30 0.24 13.51
N ILE A 238 2.13 0.24 12.90
CA ILE A 238 1.91 0.71 11.52
C ILE A 238 1.75 2.24 11.55
N GLN A 239 2.26 2.97 10.57
CA GLN A 239 2.06 4.42 10.47
C GLN A 239 0.57 4.83 10.65
N THR A 240 0.32 5.88 11.43
CA THR A 240 -1.01 6.15 12.01
C THR A 240 -2.05 6.70 11.02
N SER A 241 -1.62 7.17 9.84
CA SER A 241 -2.51 7.61 8.76
C SER A 241 -2.93 6.47 7.82
N SER A 242 -2.41 5.26 8.06
CA SER A 242 -2.71 4.06 7.28
C SER A 242 -4.15 3.60 7.50
N GLY A 243 -4.80 3.13 6.42
CA GLY A 243 -6.05 2.38 6.56
C GLY A 243 -5.83 1.00 7.20
N THR A 244 -4.66 0.40 6.95
CA THR A 244 -4.21 -0.86 7.58
C THR A 244 -4.05 -0.71 9.07
N TYR A 245 -3.46 0.39 9.55
CA TYR A 245 -3.44 0.70 10.97
C TYR A 245 -4.85 0.69 11.59
N LYS A 246 -5.80 1.41 10.98
CA LYS A 246 -7.18 1.52 11.48
C LYS A 246 -7.90 0.18 11.55
N THR A 247 -7.78 -0.62 10.51
CA THR A 247 -8.39 -1.95 10.48
C THR A 247 -7.67 -2.92 11.42
N TRP A 248 -6.33 -2.88 11.48
CA TRP A 248 -5.52 -3.81 12.27
C TRP A 248 -5.84 -3.74 13.76
N TYR A 249 -5.79 -2.56 14.39
CA TYR A 249 -6.08 -2.47 15.82
C TYR A 249 -7.53 -2.90 16.14
N GLY A 250 -8.47 -2.66 15.22
CA GLY A 250 -9.84 -3.14 15.35
C GLY A 250 -9.93 -4.67 15.28
N ASN A 251 -9.22 -5.29 14.34
CA ASN A 251 -9.17 -6.74 14.15
C ASN A 251 -8.55 -7.44 15.37
N THR A 252 -7.48 -6.88 15.92
CA THR A 252 -6.84 -7.37 17.15
C THR A 252 -7.61 -7.00 18.42
N GLY A 253 -8.71 -6.24 18.33
CA GLY A 253 -9.54 -5.85 19.47
C GLY A 253 -8.89 -4.82 20.41
N ASN A 254 -7.87 -4.11 19.94
CA ASN A 254 -7.21 -3.03 20.67
C ASN A 254 -7.83 -1.67 20.30
N THR A 255 -7.63 -0.68 21.17
CA THR A 255 -7.81 0.73 20.83
C THR A 255 -6.54 1.30 20.19
N SER A 256 -6.65 2.43 19.51
CA SER A 256 -5.48 3.17 19.00
C SER A 256 -4.49 3.55 20.12
N SER A 257 -4.99 3.85 21.33
CA SER A 257 -4.13 4.15 22.48
C SER A 257 -3.37 2.92 22.96
N GLN A 258 -4.05 1.76 23.07
CA GLN A 258 -3.40 0.51 23.46
C GLN A 258 -2.33 0.11 22.45
N GLU A 259 -2.65 0.17 21.15
CA GLU A 259 -1.67 -0.10 20.09
C GLU A 259 -0.46 0.84 20.19
N GLY A 260 -0.69 2.14 20.40
CA GLY A 260 0.36 3.13 20.55
C GLY A 260 1.30 2.84 21.71
N THR A 261 0.74 2.47 22.87
CA THR A 261 1.52 2.07 24.05
C THR A 261 2.25 0.75 23.83
N GLY A 262 1.56 -0.30 23.35
CA GLY A 262 2.14 -1.63 23.15
C GLY A 262 3.26 -1.63 22.12
N THR A 263 3.18 -0.79 21.09
CA THR A 263 4.21 -0.73 20.04
C THR A 263 5.34 0.27 20.33
N ALA A 264 5.26 1.03 21.43
CA ALA A 264 6.19 2.12 21.73
C ALA A 264 7.65 1.68 21.74
N PHE A 265 7.94 0.49 22.30
CA PHE A 265 9.29 -0.04 22.34
C PHE A 265 9.87 -0.25 20.93
N CYS A 266 9.22 -1.05 20.09
CA CYS A 266 9.71 -1.28 18.72
C CYS A 266 9.75 0.00 17.87
N ASN A 267 8.78 0.90 18.07
CA ASN A 267 8.77 2.17 17.35
C ASN A 267 10.04 2.99 17.64
N GLY A 268 10.58 2.93 18.86
CA GLY A 268 11.83 3.57 19.25
C GLY A 268 13.12 2.89 18.76
N ILE A 269 13.06 1.70 18.17
CA ILE A 269 14.23 0.94 17.70
C ILE A 269 14.61 1.34 16.27
N GLY A 270 15.92 1.45 16.02
CA GLY A 270 16.48 1.79 14.70
C GLY A 270 16.28 3.26 14.37
N ASN A 271 15.54 3.55 13.30
CA ASN A 271 15.25 4.91 12.85
C ASN A 271 14.20 5.66 13.71
N GLY A 272 13.70 5.05 14.78
CA GLY A 272 12.72 5.68 15.67
C GLY A 272 11.32 5.90 15.07
N SER A 273 11.02 5.30 13.91
CA SER A 273 9.73 5.46 13.23
C SER A 273 8.82 4.26 13.36
N ARG A 274 7.52 4.48 13.13
CA ARG A 274 6.55 3.42 12.85
C ARG A 274 6.82 2.84 11.44
N LEU A 275 6.42 1.59 11.22
CA LEU A 275 6.62 0.87 9.96
C LEU A 275 5.51 1.15 8.94
N GLN A 276 5.81 1.01 7.65
CA GLN A 276 4.76 0.81 6.65
C GLN A 276 4.25 -0.64 6.69
N GLU A 277 2.94 -0.84 6.58
CA GLU A 277 2.27 -2.16 6.65
C GLU A 277 2.59 -3.13 5.51
N ASN A 278 3.47 -2.73 4.60
CA ASN A 278 3.76 -3.42 3.36
C ASN A 278 5.27 -3.41 3.04
N HIS A 279 6.12 -3.02 3.99
CA HIS A 279 7.55 -2.80 3.76
C HIS A 279 8.41 -3.76 4.59
N GLY A 280 8.53 -5.00 4.11
CA GLY A 280 9.33 -6.04 4.77
C GLY A 280 10.78 -5.65 5.10
N PRO A 281 11.52 -4.94 4.23
CA PRO A 281 12.89 -4.54 4.55
C PRO A 281 13.01 -3.62 5.78
N GLU A 282 11.98 -2.81 6.09
CA GLU A 282 11.98 -1.98 7.31
C GLU A 282 11.77 -2.85 8.56
N LEU A 283 10.86 -3.83 8.47
CA LEU A 283 10.66 -4.81 9.53
C LEU A 283 11.97 -5.59 9.81
N LYS A 284 12.67 -6.02 8.76
CA LYS A 284 13.94 -6.71 8.88
C LYS A 284 15.00 -5.83 9.54
N ALA A 285 15.11 -4.57 9.12
CA ALA A 285 16.03 -3.61 9.73
C ALA A 285 15.73 -3.40 11.23
N LYS A 286 14.45 -3.34 11.62
CA LYS A 286 14.06 -3.27 13.03
C LYS A 286 14.43 -4.53 13.81
N ALA A 287 14.21 -5.72 13.23
CA ALA A 287 14.62 -6.97 13.84
C ALA A 287 16.15 -7.03 14.02
N ASP A 288 16.93 -6.63 13.02
CA ASP A 288 18.40 -6.62 13.12
C ASP A 288 18.91 -5.63 14.17
N ALA A 289 18.28 -4.47 14.31
CA ALA A 289 18.61 -3.51 15.36
C ALA A 289 18.38 -4.05 16.79
N MET A 290 17.60 -5.11 16.97
CA MET A 290 17.45 -5.76 18.28
C MET A 290 18.74 -6.46 18.74
N LEU A 291 19.65 -6.86 17.84
CA LEU A 291 20.92 -7.52 18.20
C LEU A 291 21.81 -6.66 19.11
N THR A 292 21.68 -5.34 19.03
CA THR A 292 22.46 -4.39 19.84
C THR A 292 21.63 -3.79 20.98
N THR A 293 20.43 -4.32 21.21
CA THR A 293 19.48 -3.79 22.20
C THR A 293 19.46 -4.68 23.44
N THR A 294 19.47 -4.03 24.60
CA THR A 294 19.22 -4.65 25.91
C THR A 294 18.06 -3.91 26.56
N ASN A 295 17.02 -4.63 26.96
CA ASN A 295 15.85 -4.02 27.59
C ASN A 295 15.13 -5.03 28.49
N ALA A 296 14.44 -4.53 29.52
CA ALA A 296 13.60 -5.35 30.37
C ALA A 296 12.57 -6.14 29.57
N ILE A 297 11.96 -5.54 28.55
CA ILE A 297 10.92 -6.18 27.73
C ILE A 297 11.42 -7.43 26.99
N CYS A 298 12.74 -7.57 26.81
CA CYS A 298 13.33 -8.68 26.07
C CYS A 298 13.42 -9.98 26.87
N ASP A 299 13.06 -9.96 28.17
CA ASP A 299 12.90 -11.18 28.97
C ASP A 299 11.49 -11.79 28.85
N GLY A 300 10.60 -11.18 28.07
CA GLY A 300 9.22 -11.62 27.90
C GLY A 300 8.26 -11.16 29.00
N VAL A 301 8.73 -10.37 29.96
CA VAL A 301 7.97 -9.86 31.10
C VAL A 301 8.01 -8.33 31.11
N ALA A 302 6.84 -7.70 31.08
CA ALA A 302 6.76 -6.24 31.19
C ALA A 302 7.35 -5.77 32.53
N GLY A 303 8.40 -4.96 32.48
CA GLY A 303 9.10 -4.45 33.68
C GLY A 303 10.05 -5.45 34.35
N GLY A 304 10.43 -6.53 33.64
CA GLY A 304 11.38 -7.53 34.12
C GLY A 304 12.85 -7.08 34.13
N SER A 305 13.77 -8.04 34.09
CA SER A 305 15.21 -7.79 34.09
C SER A 305 15.70 -7.45 32.70
N ALA A 306 16.58 -6.45 32.60
CA ALA A 306 17.17 -6.10 31.32
C ALA A 306 18.04 -7.26 30.78
N VAL A 307 17.62 -7.87 29.68
CA VAL A 307 18.35 -8.92 28.97
C VAL A 307 18.56 -8.54 27.51
N SER A 308 19.47 -9.25 26.85
CA SER A 308 19.75 -9.05 25.43
C SER A 308 18.57 -9.50 24.57
N CYS A 309 18.24 -8.70 23.54
CA CYS A 309 17.13 -8.97 22.62
C CYS A 309 17.54 -9.85 21.43
N ASN A 310 18.58 -10.67 21.55
CA ASN A 310 19.15 -11.44 20.43
C ASN A 310 18.22 -12.53 19.86
N ASP A 311 17.24 -13.01 20.63
CA ASP A 311 16.31 -14.07 20.23
C ASP A 311 14.84 -13.62 20.24
N VAL A 312 14.61 -12.31 20.09
CA VAL A 312 13.24 -11.79 19.99
C VAL A 312 12.71 -11.98 18.57
N GLN A 313 11.39 -12.07 18.44
CA GLN A 313 10.68 -11.99 17.18
C GLN A 313 9.93 -10.67 17.11
N VAL A 314 10.15 -9.93 16.04
CA VAL A 314 9.47 -8.67 15.79
C VAL A 314 8.27 -8.92 14.88
N VAL A 315 7.11 -8.34 15.23
CA VAL A 315 5.81 -8.58 14.56
C VAL A 315 5.16 -7.26 14.15
N VAL A 316 4.58 -7.19 12.96
CA VAL A 316 3.79 -6.03 12.52
C VAL A 316 2.57 -6.48 11.72
N GLY A 317 1.43 -5.80 11.88
CA GLY A 317 0.28 -6.02 10.98
C GLY A 317 0.65 -5.74 9.53
N PHE A 318 0.17 -6.59 8.61
CA PHE A 318 0.61 -6.61 7.22
C PHE A 318 -0.55 -6.95 6.27
N ALA A 319 -0.59 -6.29 5.11
CA ALA A 319 -1.58 -6.56 4.08
C ALA A 319 -1.21 -7.79 3.24
N ALA A 320 -2.08 -8.80 3.20
CA ALA A 320 -1.84 -10.05 2.48
C ALA A 320 -1.74 -9.82 0.96
N SER A 321 -2.56 -8.93 0.40
CA SER A 321 -2.43 -8.52 -1.03
C SER A 321 -1.06 -7.95 -1.33
N ALA A 322 -0.54 -7.06 -0.48
CA ALA A 322 0.79 -6.48 -0.66
C ALA A 322 1.91 -7.53 -0.54
N TRP A 323 1.73 -8.55 0.32
CA TRP A 323 2.65 -9.69 0.36
C TRP A 323 2.70 -10.40 -1.00
N VAL A 324 1.53 -10.73 -1.55
CA VAL A 324 1.42 -11.39 -2.86
C VAL A 324 2.04 -10.54 -3.96
N SER A 325 1.67 -9.27 -4.09
CA SER A 325 2.16 -8.41 -5.18
C SER A 325 3.66 -8.20 -5.10
N LYS A 326 4.21 -7.98 -3.90
CA LYS A 326 5.66 -7.74 -3.71
C LYS A 326 6.47 -9.01 -3.87
N SER A 327 5.97 -10.14 -3.38
CA SER A 327 6.64 -11.45 -3.56
C SER A 327 6.64 -11.91 -5.02
N ASN A 328 5.62 -11.52 -5.80
CA ASN A 328 5.54 -11.79 -7.23
C ASN A 328 6.26 -10.73 -8.09
N GLY A 329 6.95 -9.76 -7.48
CA GLY A 329 7.68 -8.70 -8.19
C GLY A 329 6.79 -7.76 -9.00
N LEU A 330 5.51 -7.63 -8.64
CA LEU A 330 4.58 -6.65 -9.22
C LEU A 330 4.62 -5.31 -8.48
N SER A 331 5.00 -5.34 -7.21
CA SER A 331 5.16 -4.21 -6.31
C SER A 331 6.59 -4.14 -5.76
N SER A 332 6.98 -2.98 -5.25
CA SER A 332 8.27 -2.78 -4.59
C SER A 332 8.13 -2.11 -3.22
N PRO A 333 9.12 -2.26 -2.32
CA PRO A 333 10.16 -3.29 -2.40
C PRO A 333 9.59 -4.70 -2.19
N ALA A 334 10.34 -5.72 -2.59
CA ALA A 334 10.05 -7.10 -2.20
C ALA A 334 10.10 -7.22 -0.65
N PRO A 335 9.37 -8.16 -0.01
CA PRO A 335 9.39 -8.29 1.45
C PRO A 335 10.80 -8.55 2.00
N GLY A 336 11.67 -9.16 1.17
CA GLY A 336 13.08 -9.36 1.47
C GLY A 336 13.35 -10.66 2.23
N THR A 337 14.62 -11.05 2.25
CA THR A 337 15.10 -12.21 3.01
C THR A 337 15.01 -11.92 4.50
N GLY A 338 14.55 -12.87 5.32
CA GLY A 338 14.42 -12.63 6.76
C GLY A 338 13.02 -12.24 7.22
N VAL A 339 12.10 -12.05 6.29
CA VAL A 339 10.72 -11.69 6.59
C VAL A 339 9.81 -12.82 6.16
N SER A 340 8.84 -13.15 7.00
CA SER A 340 7.82 -14.16 6.71
C SER A 340 6.44 -13.62 7.09
N LEU A 341 5.39 -14.26 6.56
CA LEU A 341 4.00 -13.94 6.88
C LEU A 341 3.45 -14.97 7.86
N GLY A 342 2.77 -14.51 8.90
CA GLY A 342 2.12 -15.37 9.89
C GLY A 342 0.66 -15.66 9.59
N LEU A 343 0.06 -16.48 10.45
CA LEU A 343 -1.32 -16.94 10.45
C LEU A 343 -2.08 -16.27 11.61
N ALA A 344 -2.60 -15.07 11.38
CA ALA A 344 -3.48 -14.39 12.32
C ALA A 344 -4.79 -15.17 12.51
N GLY A 345 -5.15 -15.48 13.76
CA GLY A 345 -6.30 -16.32 14.09
C GLY A 345 -6.19 -17.77 13.61
N GLY A 346 -4.99 -18.24 13.26
CA GLY A 346 -4.78 -19.56 12.67
C GLY A 346 -5.26 -19.68 11.21
N LYS A 347 -5.50 -18.55 10.53
CA LYS A 347 -6.00 -18.50 9.17
C LYS A 347 -4.89 -18.46 8.15
N THR A 348 -5.10 -19.13 7.01
CA THR A 348 -4.17 -19.07 5.88
C THR A 348 -4.58 -17.95 4.94
N PHE A 349 -3.70 -16.95 4.76
CA PHE A 349 -3.99 -15.74 3.98
C PHE A 349 -3.44 -15.79 2.56
N VAL A 350 -2.32 -16.47 2.37
CA VAL A 350 -1.65 -16.61 1.08
C VAL A 350 -1.27 -18.07 0.87
N THR A 351 -1.22 -18.49 -0.39
CA THR A 351 -0.70 -19.80 -0.79
C THR A 351 0.46 -19.61 -1.73
N TYR A 352 1.48 -20.43 -1.56
CA TYR A 352 2.59 -20.50 -2.48
C TYR A 352 2.37 -21.69 -3.40
N THR A 353 2.25 -21.42 -4.70
CA THR A 353 2.30 -22.47 -5.71
C THR A 353 3.73 -22.52 -6.24
N ALA A 354 4.45 -23.58 -5.89
CA ALA A 354 5.75 -23.86 -6.49
C ALA A 354 5.54 -24.03 -8.00
N GLY A 355 6.23 -23.21 -8.78
CA GLY A 355 5.99 -23.13 -10.22
C GLY A 355 6.76 -24.16 -11.01
N ASN A 356 6.20 -24.50 -12.17
CA ASN A 356 6.91 -25.01 -13.35
C ASN A 356 7.35 -23.79 -14.20
N ALA A 357 7.45 -23.91 -15.53
CA ALA A 357 8.00 -22.90 -16.46
C ALA A 357 7.51 -21.43 -16.34
N GLU A 358 6.37 -21.16 -15.68
CA GLU A 358 5.85 -19.79 -15.44
C GLU A 358 6.37 -19.13 -14.14
N GLY A 359 7.21 -19.83 -13.38
CA GLY A 359 7.76 -19.38 -12.11
C GLY A 359 6.82 -19.61 -10.93
N SER A 360 7.40 -19.76 -9.74
CA SER A 360 6.63 -19.88 -8.50
C SER A 360 5.90 -18.59 -8.16
N LYS A 361 4.64 -18.71 -7.72
CA LYS A 361 3.76 -17.56 -7.48
C LYS A 361 3.04 -17.69 -6.16
N TRP A 362 2.94 -16.56 -5.47
CA TRP A 362 2.03 -16.40 -4.34
C TRP A 362 0.65 -16.02 -4.86
N SER A 363 -0.40 -16.46 -4.16
CA SER A 363 -1.78 -16.13 -4.46
C SER A 363 -2.59 -15.95 -3.18
N PRO A 364 -3.64 -15.13 -3.19
CA PRO A 364 -4.56 -15.00 -2.05
C PRO A 364 -5.19 -16.35 -1.71
N ASN A 365 -5.41 -16.61 -0.42
CA ASN A 365 -6.16 -17.76 0.04
C ASN A 365 -7.53 -17.32 0.56
N THR A 366 -8.58 -18.01 0.11
CA THR A 366 -9.96 -17.72 0.50
C THR A 366 -10.22 -17.93 1.99
N ASP A 367 -9.50 -18.79 2.70
CA ASP A 367 -9.67 -18.99 4.16
C ASP A 367 -9.44 -17.68 4.92
N GLY A 368 -8.32 -17.00 4.69
CA GLY A 368 -8.03 -15.70 5.31
C GLY A 368 -8.83 -14.54 4.72
N PHE A 369 -9.06 -14.52 3.40
CA PHE A 369 -9.76 -13.39 2.75
C PHE A 369 -11.28 -13.42 2.96
N SER A 370 -11.89 -14.57 3.23
CA SER A 370 -13.31 -14.66 3.57
C SER A 370 -13.58 -14.48 5.07
N ASP A 371 -12.53 -14.50 5.91
CA ASP A 371 -12.68 -14.34 7.35
C ASP A 371 -13.09 -12.91 7.72
N THR A 372 -14.25 -12.77 8.36
CA THR A 372 -14.84 -11.45 8.70
C THR A 372 -14.06 -10.69 9.77
N ALA A 373 -13.17 -11.35 10.52
CA ALA A 373 -12.32 -10.69 11.51
C ALA A 373 -11.02 -10.14 10.89
N TRP A 374 -10.61 -10.63 9.72
CA TRP A 374 -9.32 -10.28 9.13
C TRP A 374 -9.43 -9.69 7.72
N ASN A 375 -10.56 -9.86 7.04
CA ASN A 375 -10.78 -9.28 5.72
C ASN A 375 -11.07 -7.78 5.78
N ARG A 376 -10.90 -7.12 4.63
CA ARG A 376 -11.34 -5.75 4.40
C ARG A 376 -11.53 -5.52 2.92
N LYS A 377 -12.43 -4.60 2.57
CA LYS A 377 -12.48 -4.08 1.20
C LYS A 377 -11.50 -2.92 1.05
N VAL A 378 -11.00 -2.74 -0.16
CA VAL A 378 -10.25 -1.55 -0.58
C VAL A 378 -11.10 -0.73 -1.54
N TYR A 379 -10.94 0.60 -1.49
CA TYR A 379 -11.88 1.54 -2.09
C TYR A 379 -11.17 2.59 -2.93
N ASN A 380 -11.84 2.99 -4.01
CA ASN A 380 -11.70 4.31 -4.60
C ASN A 380 -12.81 5.18 -4.01
N MET A 381 -12.43 6.30 -3.40
CA MET A 381 -13.34 7.25 -2.77
C MET A 381 -13.47 8.47 -3.65
N VAL A 382 -14.71 8.93 -3.83
CA VAL A 382 -15.05 10.09 -4.66
C VAL A 382 -16.07 10.94 -3.94
N PHE A 383 -16.24 12.19 -4.38
CA PHE A 383 -17.38 12.98 -3.94
C PHE A 383 -18.69 12.34 -4.39
N SER A 384 -19.64 12.21 -3.46
CA SER A 384 -20.95 11.63 -3.74
C SER A 384 -21.72 12.41 -4.81
N ALA A 385 -21.52 13.74 -4.87
CA ALA A 385 -22.11 14.58 -5.92
C ALA A 385 -21.63 14.18 -7.32
N ASN A 386 -20.40 13.68 -7.48
CA ASN A 386 -19.88 13.22 -8.77
C ASN A 386 -20.53 11.91 -9.23
N LEU A 387 -21.25 11.22 -8.34
CA LEU A 387 -21.92 9.96 -8.64
C LEU A 387 -23.41 10.13 -8.94
N ASP A 388 -23.93 11.35 -9.00
CA ASP A 388 -25.30 11.60 -9.42
C ASP A 388 -25.45 11.30 -10.92
N ASN A 389 -26.39 10.43 -11.31
CA ASN A 389 -26.55 10.03 -12.72
C ASN A 389 -27.06 11.17 -13.63
N SER A 390 -27.64 12.22 -13.05
CA SER A 390 -28.21 13.35 -13.77
C SER A 390 -27.27 14.55 -13.87
N THR A 391 -26.41 14.73 -12.87
CA THR A 391 -25.58 15.95 -12.71
C THR A 391 -24.12 15.68 -12.34
N GLY A 392 -23.75 14.42 -12.11
CA GLY A 392 -22.39 14.03 -11.72
C GLY A 392 -21.39 14.03 -12.88
N ASP A 393 -20.13 13.70 -12.55
CA ASP A 393 -19.08 13.58 -13.57
C ASP A 393 -19.21 12.21 -14.26
N ALA A 394 -19.64 12.23 -15.52
CA ALA A 394 -19.85 11.02 -16.31
C ALA A 394 -18.61 10.12 -16.40
N ALA A 395 -17.41 10.70 -16.40
CA ALA A 395 -16.16 9.93 -16.42
C ALA A 395 -15.89 9.23 -15.08
N ILE A 396 -16.21 9.89 -13.96
CA ILE A 396 -16.12 9.26 -12.62
C ILE A 396 -17.12 8.12 -12.50
N ILE A 397 -18.33 8.31 -13.01
CA ILE A 397 -19.38 7.27 -13.03
C ILE A 397 -18.92 6.07 -13.88
N GLU A 398 -18.49 6.29 -15.12
CA GLU A 398 -18.01 5.23 -16.00
C GLU A 398 -16.79 4.49 -15.40
N MET A 399 -15.87 5.23 -14.77
CA MET A 399 -14.65 4.66 -14.23
C MET A 399 -14.90 3.78 -12.99
N PHE A 400 -15.75 4.21 -12.06
CA PHE A 400 -15.81 3.60 -10.71
C PHE A 400 -17.19 3.12 -10.24
N LYS A 401 -18.30 3.60 -10.82
CA LYS A 401 -19.64 3.36 -10.26
C LYS A 401 -20.29 2.12 -10.85
N GLY A 402 -20.64 1.19 -9.97
CA GLY A 402 -21.40 -0.01 -10.31
C GLY A 402 -20.54 -1.16 -10.84
N SER A 403 -21.16 -2.33 -10.92
CA SER A 403 -20.51 -3.57 -11.39
C SER A 403 -20.11 -3.54 -12.86
N THR A 404 -20.66 -2.61 -13.65
CA THR A 404 -20.31 -2.40 -15.07
C THR A 404 -19.27 -1.30 -15.27
N SER A 405 -18.74 -0.69 -14.22
CA SER A 405 -17.67 0.30 -14.33
C SER A 405 -16.39 -0.31 -14.88
N LEU A 406 -15.52 0.53 -15.45
CA LEU A 406 -14.23 0.08 -15.98
C LEU A 406 -13.36 -0.61 -14.91
N MET A 407 -13.38 -0.09 -13.68
CA MET A 407 -12.69 -0.69 -12.53
C MET A 407 -13.17 -2.13 -12.21
N CYS A 408 -14.43 -2.43 -12.51
CA CYS A 408 -15.05 -3.73 -12.27
C CYS A 408 -15.09 -4.64 -13.50
N GLY A 409 -14.64 -4.12 -14.65
CA GLY A 409 -14.47 -4.90 -15.87
C GLY A 409 -13.39 -5.98 -15.73
N SER A 410 -13.50 -7.04 -16.53
CA SER A 410 -12.61 -8.20 -16.48
C SER A 410 -11.12 -7.86 -16.63
N ALA A 411 -10.79 -6.89 -17.49
CA ALA A 411 -9.41 -6.44 -17.69
C ALA A 411 -8.82 -5.79 -16.42
N ALA A 412 -9.57 -4.88 -15.79
CA ALA A 412 -9.16 -4.25 -14.54
C ALA A 412 -9.04 -5.28 -13.41
N GLN A 413 -10.04 -6.16 -13.29
CA GLN A 413 -10.07 -7.19 -12.26
C GLN A 413 -8.95 -8.23 -12.42
N ALA A 414 -8.50 -8.52 -13.65
CA ALA A 414 -7.31 -9.34 -13.87
C ALA A 414 -6.05 -8.71 -13.26
N ILE A 415 -5.87 -7.40 -13.40
CA ILE A 415 -4.77 -6.66 -12.77
C ILE A 415 -4.94 -6.67 -11.25
N VAL A 416 -6.13 -6.33 -10.75
CA VAL A 416 -6.44 -6.33 -9.30
C VAL A 416 -6.13 -7.69 -8.66
N ASN A 417 -6.53 -8.78 -9.31
CA ASN A 417 -6.26 -10.14 -8.83
C ASN A 417 -4.78 -10.51 -8.88
N ALA A 418 -4.05 -10.10 -9.93
CA ALA A 418 -2.60 -10.31 -10.03
C ALA A 418 -1.85 -9.64 -8.87
N PHE A 419 -2.33 -8.47 -8.42
CA PHE A 419 -1.82 -7.75 -7.26
C PHE A 419 -2.29 -8.32 -5.91
N GLY A 420 -2.93 -9.49 -5.89
CA GLY A 420 -3.23 -10.23 -4.65
C GLY A 420 -4.51 -9.81 -3.95
N PHE A 421 -5.40 -9.07 -4.60
CA PHE A 421 -6.74 -8.84 -4.10
C PHE A 421 -7.67 -9.97 -4.59
N LEU A 422 -8.69 -10.34 -3.81
CA LEU A 422 -9.79 -11.15 -4.32
C LEU A 422 -10.87 -10.27 -4.94
N SER A 423 -11.52 -10.77 -5.98
CA SER A 423 -12.67 -10.08 -6.57
C SER A 423 -13.85 -10.07 -5.60
N LEU A 424 -14.60 -8.96 -5.60
CA LEU A 424 -15.81 -8.79 -4.80
C LEU A 424 -17.06 -9.37 -5.46
N GLY A 425 -16.95 -9.87 -6.70
CA GLY A 425 -18.10 -10.26 -7.50
C GLY A 425 -19.01 -9.08 -7.87
N ASN A 426 -20.21 -9.41 -8.34
CA ASN A 426 -21.18 -8.46 -8.91
C ASN A 426 -22.37 -8.18 -7.98
N ASP A 427 -22.25 -8.45 -6.69
CA ASP A 427 -23.34 -8.21 -5.75
C ASP A 427 -23.80 -6.74 -5.80
N ALA A 428 -25.11 -6.53 -5.85
CA ALA A 428 -25.71 -5.21 -6.07
C ALA A 428 -25.50 -4.24 -4.89
N SER A 429 -25.17 -4.75 -3.71
CA SER A 429 -25.02 -3.96 -2.47
C SER A 429 -23.58 -3.90 -1.97
N THR A 430 -22.77 -4.90 -2.31
CA THR A 430 -21.45 -5.12 -1.73
C THR A 430 -20.37 -5.48 -2.73
N GLY A 431 -20.73 -5.73 -3.99
CA GLY A 431 -19.84 -6.10 -5.08
C GLY A 431 -18.98 -4.93 -5.55
N CYS A 432 -18.13 -5.19 -6.54
CA CYS A 432 -17.25 -4.16 -7.10
C CYS A 432 -18.08 -2.96 -7.60
N GLY A 433 -17.65 -1.74 -7.23
CA GLY A 433 -18.27 -0.48 -7.63
C GLY A 433 -19.65 -0.22 -7.00
N ASN A 434 -20.22 -1.18 -6.26
CA ASN A 434 -21.51 -1.07 -5.60
C ASN A 434 -21.33 -0.82 -4.11
N THR A 435 -21.99 0.19 -3.57
CA THR A 435 -21.83 0.57 -2.18
C THR A 435 -22.98 1.43 -1.68
N THR A 436 -23.31 1.28 -0.40
CA THR A 436 -24.08 2.26 0.38
C THR A 436 -23.20 3.06 1.34
N LEU A 437 -21.89 2.74 1.37
CA LEU A 437 -20.95 3.34 2.31
C LEU A 437 -20.64 4.77 1.89
N LYS A 438 -21.15 5.70 2.70
CA LYS A 438 -20.90 7.14 2.59
C LYS A 438 -20.37 7.69 3.91
N GLY A 439 -19.67 8.81 3.81
CA GLY A 439 -19.16 9.55 4.96
C GLY A 439 -19.08 11.04 4.67
N GLY A 440 -18.88 11.84 5.70
CA GLY A 440 -18.69 13.28 5.57
C GLY A 440 -17.25 13.67 5.23
N LEU A 441 -17.03 14.96 5.05
CA LEU A 441 -15.69 15.53 4.92
C LEU A 441 -14.81 15.23 6.14
N VAL A 442 -13.52 15.01 5.90
CA VAL A 442 -12.51 14.81 6.95
C VAL A 442 -11.87 16.17 7.31
N ALA A 443 -11.77 16.49 8.61
CA ALA A 443 -11.17 17.73 9.12
C ALA A 443 -9.62 17.75 9.00
N ASN A 444 -9.00 18.93 9.08
CA ASN A 444 -7.55 19.05 9.22
C ASN A 444 -7.28 18.76 10.68
N GLY A 445 -6.47 17.75 10.93
CA GLY A 445 -6.01 17.41 12.28
C GLY A 445 -4.94 18.39 12.76
#